data_AF-A0A2R6AEQ9-F1
#
_entry.id   AF-A0A2R6AEQ9-F1
#
_cell.length_a   1.000
_cell.length_b   1.000
_cell.length_c   1.000
_cell.angle_alpha   90.00
_cell.angle_beta   90.00
_cell.angle_gamma   90.00
#
_symmetry.space_group_name_H-M   'P 1'
#
loop_
_entity.id
_entity.type
_entity.pdbx_description
1 polymer ?
#
loop_
_entity_poly.entity_id
_entity_poly.type
_entity_poly.pdbx_seq_one_letter_code
_entity_poly.pdbx_strand_id
1 'polypeptide(L)'
;MLVIDEAQTLRMSAYRFDSLLAYIFDTTDVKLIISGSEVGLLYRFLRLEDPEAPLYGRAYSEVRLNPLSRDKAKEFLILGLEQENMVVDERVIEDALENLDGVIGWLTYFGYSLATGGLSPEKIYEKASILAVDELKKALKLYGAGEPRYSEALKIIATLGSATWSQLRTGIEARLGKITDSTLSNILRNLADSGFIRKDGSKYTVADPTLRRGILTFL
;
A
#
# COMPACT_ATOMS: atom_id res chain seq x y z
N MET A 1 -21.99 14.27 -10.06
CA MET A 1 -20.64 13.73 -9.81
C MET A 1 -20.80 12.41 -9.11
N LEU A 2 -20.12 11.37 -9.57
CA LEU A 2 -20.10 10.04 -8.97
C LEU A 2 -18.67 9.76 -8.53
N VAL A 3 -18.48 9.47 -7.24
CA VAL A 3 -17.19 9.10 -6.68
C VAL A 3 -17.22 7.61 -6.38
N ILE A 4 -16.25 6.89 -6.90
CA ILE A 4 -16.05 5.46 -6.63
C ILE A 4 -14.73 5.33 -5.92
N ASP A 5 -14.82 5.03 -4.63
CA ASP A 5 -13.66 4.81 -3.80
C ASP A 5 -13.20 3.35 -3.85
N GLU A 6 -11.89 3.15 -3.77
CA GLU A 6 -11.22 1.86 -3.89
C GLU A 6 -11.69 1.02 -5.08
N ALA A 7 -11.79 1.65 -6.25
CA ALA A 7 -12.40 1.06 -7.45
C ALA A 7 -11.68 -0.18 -7.96
N GLN A 8 -10.40 -0.38 -7.60
CA GLN A 8 -9.68 -1.61 -7.92
C GLN A 8 -10.30 -2.85 -7.28
N THR A 9 -11.12 -2.71 -6.22
CA THR A 9 -11.83 -3.84 -5.61
C THR A 9 -12.89 -4.41 -6.54
N LEU A 10 -13.44 -3.58 -7.45
CA LEU A 10 -14.43 -3.98 -8.45
C LEU A 10 -13.87 -4.99 -9.45
N ARG A 11 -12.54 -5.12 -9.57
CA ARG A 11 -11.88 -6.15 -10.39
C ARG A 11 -12.26 -7.59 -9.99
N MET A 12 -12.65 -7.78 -8.72
CA MET A 12 -13.06 -9.07 -8.18
C MET A 12 -14.55 -9.34 -8.39
N SER A 13 -15.29 -8.38 -8.96
CA SER A 13 -16.72 -8.52 -9.24
C SER A 13 -16.96 -9.39 -10.47
N ALA A 14 -18.12 -10.05 -10.51
CA ALA A 14 -18.61 -10.73 -11.71
C ALA A 14 -19.09 -9.76 -12.81
N TYR A 15 -19.25 -8.47 -12.47
CA TYR A 15 -19.73 -7.44 -13.39
C TYR A 15 -18.60 -6.71 -14.11
N ARG A 16 -18.84 -6.31 -15.36
CA ARG A 16 -17.95 -5.49 -16.18
C ARG A 16 -18.06 -4.01 -15.83
N PHE A 17 -17.53 -3.65 -14.66
CA PHE A 17 -17.53 -2.26 -14.18
C PHE A 17 -16.75 -1.33 -15.11
N ASP A 18 -15.68 -1.80 -15.76
CA ASP A 18 -14.96 -1.07 -16.81
C ASP A 18 -15.90 -0.62 -17.94
N SER A 19 -16.80 -1.52 -18.39
CA SER A 19 -17.82 -1.20 -19.40
C SER A 19 -18.90 -0.23 -18.88
N LEU A 20 -19.33 -0.38 -17.62
CA LEU A 20 -20.27 0.56 -17.00
C LEU A 20 -19.69 1.97 -16.89
N LEU A 21 -18.42 2.08 -16.50
CA LEU A 21 -17.72 3.36 -16.43
C LEU A 21 -17.61 4.01 -17.81
N ALA A 22 -17.27 3.24 -18.84
CA ALA A 22 -17.23 3.73 -20.21
C ALA A 22 -18.62 4.24 -20.66
N TYR A 23 -19.69 3.50 -20.36
CA TYR A 23 -21.05 3.91 -20.66
C TYR A 23 -21.43 5.23 -19.96
N ILE A 24 -21.13 5.35 -18.66
CA ILE A 24 -21.43 6.58 -17.90
C ILE A 24 -20.66 7.77 -18.48
N PHE A 25 -19.38 7.57 -18.82
CA PHE A 25 -18.53 8.60 -19.43
C PHE A 25 -19.10 9.11 -20.75
N ASP A 26 -19.61 8.22 -21.61
CA ASP A 26 -20.05 8.57 -22.96
C ASP A 26 -21.48 9.14 -23.02
N THR A 27 -22.36 8.71 -22.09
CA THR A 27 -23.81 8.93 -22.23
C THR A 27 -24.41 9.89 -21.20
N THR A 28 -23.64 10.31 -20.20
CA THR A 28 -24.17 11.12 -19.10
C THR A 28 -23.29 12.34 -18.83
N ASP A 29 -23.87 13.39 -18.24
CA ASP A 29 -23.12 14.57 -17.77
C ASP A 29 -22.45 14.35 -16.40
N VAL A 30 -22.37 13.10 -15.93
CA VAL A 30 -21.84 12.78 -14.60
C VAL A 30 -20.32 12.75 -14.65
N LYS A 31 -19.68 13.67 -13.90
CA LYS A 31 -18.24 13.58 -13.61
C LYS A 31 -17.93 12.34 -12.77
N LEU A 32 -17.08 11.45 -13.29
CA LEU A 32 -16.54 10.29 -12.58
C LEU A 32 -15.27 10.69 -11.82
N ILE A 33 -15.19 10.35 -10.53
CA ILE A 33 -13.97 10.39 -9.74
C ILE A 33 -13.70 8.97 -9.26
N ILE A 34 -12.50 8.47 -9.55
CA ILE A 34 -12.08 7.11 -9.24
C ILE A 34 -10.84 7.20 -8.37
N SER A 35 -10.90 6.66 -7.15
CA SER A 35 -9.74 6.51 -6.26
C SER A 35 -9.38 5.05 -6.07
N GLY A 36 -8.12 4.83 -5.67
CA GLY A 36 -7.60 3.52 -5.31
C GLY A 36 -6.25 3.63 -4.62
N SER A 37 -6.13 3.02 -3.44
CA SER A 37 -4.89 2.92 -2.67
C SER A 37 -3.89 1.96 -3.33
N GLU A 38 -4.38 0.90 -3.96
CA GLU A 38 -3.58 -0.05 -4.75
C GLU A 38 -3.46 0.40 -6.21
N VAL A 39 -2.66 1.44 -6.46
CA VAL A 39 -2.59 2.14 -7.76
C VAL A 39 -2.27 1.21 -8.94
N GLY A 40 -1.36 0.26 -8.78
CA GLY A 40 -1.05 -0.71 -9.84
C GLY A 40 -2.26 -1.58 -10.17
N LEU A 41 -3.02 -2.00 -9.15
CA LEU A 41 -4.24 -2.78 -9.32
C LEU A 41 -5.36 -1.96 -9.96
N LEU A 42 -5.45 -0.67 -9.64
CA LEU A 42 -6.37 0.25 -10.28
C LEU A 42 -6.08 0.38 -11.78
N TYR A 43 -4.83 0.57 -12.18
CA TYR A 43 -4.49 0.62 -13.61
C TYR A 43 -4.77 -0.70 -14.34
N ARG A 44 -4.49 -1.84 -13.69
CA ARG A 44 -4.82 -3.15 -14.27
C ARG A 44 -6.33 -3.35 -14.42
N PHE A 45 -7.14 -2.74 -13.56
CA PHE A 45 -8.59 -2.75 -13.68
C PHE A 45 -9.09 -1.84 -14.80
N LEU A 46 -8.59 -0.60 -14.87
CA LEU A 46 -9.07 0.40 -15.83
C LEU A 46 -8.56 0.18 -17.26
N ARG A 47 -7.36 -0.41 -17.43
CA ARG A 47 -6.75 -0.74 -18.74
C ARG A 47 -6.75 0.43 -19.74
N LEU A 48 -6.44 1.64 -19.27
CA LEU A 48 -6.55 2.87 -20.06
C LEU A 48 -5.66 2.90 -21.32
N GLU A 49 -4.57 2.13 -21.33
CA GLU A 49 -3.61 2.03 -22.43
C GLU A 49 -3.84 0.83 -23.37
N ASP A 50 -4.89 0.05 -23.14
CA ASP A 50 -5.17 -1.17 -23.89
C ASP A 50 -6.25 -0.92 -24.96
N PRO A 51 -5.93 -0.99 -26.27
CA PRO A 51 -6.89 -0.69 -27.34
C PRO A 51 -8.18 -1.51 -27.32
N GLU A 52 -8.15 -2.70 -26.70
CA GLU A 52 -9.30 -3.60 -26.58
C GLU A 52 -10.13 -3.34 -25.31
N ALA A 53 -9.71 -2.41 -24.44
CA ALA A 53 -10.41 -2.09 -23.20
C ALA A 53 -11.50 -1.04 -23.39
N PRO A 54 -12.64 -1.16 -22.68
CA PRO A 54 -13.75 -0.22 -22.82
C PRO A 54 -13.40 1.24 -22.56
N LEU A 55 -12.44 1.52 -21.67
CA LEU A 55 -12.05 2.88 -21.28
C LEU A 55 -10.92 3.48 -22.14
N TYR A 56 -10.40 2.73 -23.11
CA TYR A 56 -9.31 3.19 -23.97
C TYR A 56 -9.66 4.50 -24.70
N GLY A 57 -8.67 5.38 -24.83
CA GLY A 57 -8.78 6.64 -25.58
C GLY A 57 -9.65 7.73 -24.91
N ARG A 58 -10.23 7.48 -23.74
CA ARG A 58 -11.01 8.49 -23.00
C ARG A 58 -10.10 9.39 -22.19
N ALA A 59 -10.26 10.70 -22.37
CA ALA A 59 -9.47 11.68 -21.64
C ALA A 59 -9.79 11.64 -20.14
N TYR A 60 -8.75 11.64 -19.31
CA TYR A 60 -8.85 11.70 -17.86
C TYR A 60 -7.81 12.66 -17.30
N SER A 61 -8.01 13.09 -16.05
CA SER A 61 -7.01 13.82 -15.29
C SER A 61 -6.59 12.97 -14.10
N GLU A 62 -5.29 12.86 -13.88
CA GLU A 62 -4.74 12.08 -12.79
C GLU A 62 -4.23 13.00 -11.68
N VAL A 63 -4.61 12.68 -10.43
CA VAL A 63 -4.02 13.28 -9.23
C VAL A 63 -3.35 12.17 -8.45
N ARG A 64 -2.02 12.20 -8.40
CA ARG A 64 -1.23 11.23 -7.65
C ARG A 64 -0.86 11.79 -6.29
N LEU A 65 -1.26 11.09 -5.24
CA LEU A 65 -0.83 11.35 -3.87
C LEU A 65 0.34 10.44 -3.53
N ASN A 66 1.48 11.04 -3.19
CA ASN A 66 2.66 10.33 -2.70
C ASN A 66 2.77 10.52 -1.18
N PRO A 67 3.53 9.65 -0.48
CA PRO A 67 3.98 9.97 0.87
C PRO A 67 4.59 11.38 0.92
N LEU A 68 4.37 12.08 2.04
CA LEU A 68 4.95 13.39 2.26
C LEU A 68 6.48 13.30 2.24
N SER A 69 7.15 14.27 1.64
CA SER A 69 8.58 14.46 1.87
C SER A 69 8.84 14.66 3.37
N ARG A 70 10.02 14.30 3.88
CA ARG A 70 10.38 14.46 5.30
C ARG A 70 10.04 15.84 5.87
N ASP A 71 10.35 16.91 5.15
CA ASP A 71 10.05 18.29 5.59
C ASP A 71 8.53 18.54 5.72
N LYS A 72 7.75 18.08 4.75
CA LYS A 72 6.28 18.18 4.76
C LYS A 72 5.65 17.29 5.82
N ALA A 73 6.21 16.11 6.09
CA ALA A 73 5.77 15.22 7.16
C ALA A 73 6.02 15.86 8.54
N LYS A 74 7.19 16.49 8.72
CA LYS A 74 7.53 17.26 9.91
C LYS A 74 6.57 18.43 10.12
N GLU A 75 6.37 19.24 9.09
CA GLU A 75 5.42 20.36 9.08
C GLU A 75 4.00 19.89 9.41
N PHE A 76 3.55 18.78 8.81
CA PHE A 76 2.25 18.19 9.06
C PHE A 76 2.03 17.81 10.54
N LEU A 77 3.01 17.14 11.15
CA LEU A 77 2.94 16.78 12.57
C LEU A 77 2.94 18.01 13.49
N ILE A 78 3.84 18.97 13.24
CA ILE A 78 3.96 20.18 14.06
C ILE A 78 2.64 20.97 14.02
N LEU A 79 2.14 21.27 12.83
CA LEU A 79 0.89 22.03 12.66
C LEU A 79 -0.30 21.31 13.31
N GLY A 80 -0.38 19.98 13.20
CA GLY A 80 -1.46 19.20 13.82
C GLY A 80 -1.39 19.22 15.35
N LEU A 81 -0.20 19.12 15.94
CA LEU A 81 -0.01 19.16 17.39
C LEU A 81 -0.23 20.57 17.97
N GLU A 82 0.16 21.61 17.22
CA GLU A 82 -0.11 23.01 17.59
C GLU A 82 -1.61 23.31 17.66
N GLN A 83 -2.43 22.72 16.77
CA GLN A 83 -3.89 22.84 16.82
C GLN A 83 -4.49 22.26 18.11
N GLU A 84 -3.82 21.27 18.70
CA GLU A 84 -4.17 20.68 20.00
C GLU A 84 -3.47 21.38 21.18
N ASN A 85 -2.83 22.54 20.94
CA ASN A 85 -2.03 23.29 21.92
C ASN A 85 -0.92 22.44 22.58
N MET A 86 -0.39 21.45 21.86
CA MET A 86 0.70 20.61 22.34
C MET A 86 2.04 21.12 21.86
N VAL A 87 3.01 21.15 22.77
CA VAL A 87 4.42 21.35 22.46
C VAL A 87 5.14 20.02 22.66
N VAL A 88 5.62 19.43 21.57
CA VAL A 88 6.31 18.14 21.59
C VAL A 88 7.79 18.37 21.27
N ASP A 89 8.66 17.65 21.99
CA ASP A 89 10.11 17.70 21.76
C ASP A 89 10.44 17.29 20.32
N GLU A 90 11.31 18.06 19.65
CA GLU A 90 11.71 17.81 18.27
C GLU A 90 12.26 16.39 18.07
N ARG A 91 12.90 15.79 19.07
CA ARG A 91 13.40 14.42 19.01
C ARG A 91 12.29 13.39 18.84
N VAL A 92 11.11 13.63 19.42
CA VAL A 92 9.93 12.75 19.25
C VAL A 92 9.37 12.86 17.84
N ILE A 93 9.41 14.05 17.25
CA ILE A 93 9.00 14.27 15.86
C ILE A 93 9.97 13.57 14.91
N GLU A 94 11.28 13.76 15.09
CA GLU A 94 12.28 13.10 14.25
C GLU A 94 12.22 11.57 14.34
N ASP A 95 12.02 11.02 15.55
CA ASP A 95 11.81 9.59 15.77
C ASP A 95 10.56 9.07 15.05
N ALA A 96 9.45 9.83 15.06
CA ALA A 96 8.25 9.48 14.31
C ALA A 96 8.49 9.45 12.81
N LEU A 97 9.24 10.42 12.26
CA LEU A 97 9.57 10.46 10.83
C LEU A 97 10.47 9.28 10.41
N GLU A 98 11.35 8.81 11.29
CA GLU A 98 12.19 7.63 11.02
C GLU A 98 11.37 6.32 11.02
N ASN A 99 10.37 6.21 11.90
CA ASN A 99 9.59 4.99 12.05
C ASN A 99 8.36 4.93 11.12
N LEU A 100 7.76 6.08 10.78
CA LEU A 100 6.49 6.18 10.05
C LEU A 100 6.63 6.73 8.63
N ASP A 101 7.80 7.30 8.29
CA ASP A 101 8.08 7.94 7.01
C ASP A 101 7.03 9.02 6.66
N GLY A 102 6.88 9.35 5.39
CA GLY A 102 5.88 10.30 4.89
C GLY A 102 4.43 9.81 4.85
N VAL A 103 4.09 8.66 5.44
CA VAL A 103 2.76 8.07 5.27
C VAL A 103 1.75 8.82 6.14
N ILE A 104 0.93 9.66 5.50
CA ILE A 104 -0.03 10.56 6.17
C ILE A 104 -0.92 9.82 7.18
N GLY A 105 -1.39 8.62 6.84
CA GLY A 105 -2.22 7.81 7.75
C GLY A 105 -1.51 7.49 9.07
N TRP A 106 -0.24 7.10 9.01
CA TRP A 106 0.56 6.82 10.21
C TRP A 106 0.91 8.09 10.99
N LEU A 107 1.29 9.17 10.31
CA LEU A 107 1.55 10.47 10.95
C LEU A 107 0.30 10.99 11.69
N THR A 108 -0.87 10.85 11.07
CA THR A 108 -2.17 11.21 11.68
C THR A 108 -2.46 10.35 12.90
N TYR A 109 -2.29 9.03 12.78
CA TYR A 109 -2.47 8.10 13.90
C TYR A 109 -1.55 8.43 15.07
N PHE A 110 -0.30 8.79 14.77
CA PHE A 110 0.70 9.18 15.75
C PHE A 110 0.33 10.49 16.47
N GLY A 111 0.04 11.55 15.71
CA GLY A 111 -0.39 12.84 16.28
C GLY A 111 -1.64 12.71 17.15
N TYR A 112 -2.66 12.00 16.69
CA TYR A 112 -3.87 11.70 17.46
C TYR A 112 -3.57 10.92 18.75
N SER A 113 -2.69 9.92 18.67
CA SER A 113 -2.34 9.09 19.84
C SER A 113 -1.53 9.87 20.89
N LEU A 114 -0.68 10.81 20.46
CA LEU A 114 0.01 11.74 21.35
C LEU A 114 -0.98 12.69 22.02
N ALA A 115 -1.89 13.30 21.25
CA ALA A 115 -2.87 14.27 21.74
C ALA A 115 -3.85 13.69 22.76
N THR A 116 -4.23 12.44 22.58
CA THR A 116 -5.14 11.75 23.51
C THR A 116 -4.44 11.17 24.75
N GLY A 117 -3.11 11.33 24.87
CA GLY A 117 -2.34 11.10 26.10
C GLY A 117 -2.26 9.65 26.59
N GLY A 118 -2.53 8.66 25.73
CA GLY A 118 -2.75 7.27 26.14
C GLY A 118 -1.57 6.30 26.00
N LEU A 119 -0.53 6.65 25.24
CA LEU A 119 0.51 5.69 24.82
C LEU A 119 1.89 6.36 24.67
N SER A 120 2.96 5.62 24.94
CA SER A 120 4.32 6.03 24.54
C SER A 120 4.51 5.89 23.02
N PRO A 121 5.43 6.63 22.39
CA PRO A 121 5.77 6.48 20.98
C PRO A 121 5.96 5.01 20.54
N GLU A 122 6.68 4.21 21.34
CA GLU A 122 6.93 2.79 21.03
C GLU A 122 5.64 1.98 20.95
N LYS A 123 4.68 2.22 21.86
CA LYS A 123 3.37 1.56 21.83
C LYS A 123 2.53 2.01 20.64
N ILE A 124 2.68 3.27 20.22
CA ILE A 124 2.01 3.79 19.03
C ILE A 124 2.55 3.06 17.79
N TYR A 125 3.88 2.93 17.66
CA TYR A 125 4.51 2.20 16.55
C TYR A 125 4.14 0.72 16.52
N GLU A 126 4.08 0.09 17.70
CA GLU A 126 3.62 -1.30 17.83
C GLU A 126 2.18 -1.46 17.31
N LYS A 127 1.25 -0.60 17.76
CA LYS A 127 -0.14 -0.64 17.29
C LYS A 127 -0.27 -0.35 15.80
N ALA A 128 0.48 0.63 15.28
CA ALA A 128 0.51 0.91 13.84
C ALA A 128 1.01 -0.31 13.04
N SER A 129 2.05 -0.98 13.54
CA SER A 129 2.58 -2.21 12.93
C SER A 129 1.55 -3.36 12.93
N ILE A 130 0.79 -3.53 14.00
CA ILE A 130 -0.30 -4.51 14.08
C ILE A 130 -1.39 -4.18 13.06
N LEU A 131 -1.83 -2.91 12.99
CA LEU A 131 -2.85 -2.46 12.05
C LEU A 131 -2.42 -2.72 10.59
N ALA A 132 -1.18 -2.36 10.24
CA ALA A 132 -0.62 -2.58 8.91
C ALA A 132 -0.61 -4.07 8.52
N VAL A 133 -0.23 -4.95 9.46
CA VAL A 133 -0.21 -6.40 9.23
C VAL A 133 -1.60 -6.99 9.15
N ASP A 134 -2.56 -6.50 9.92
CA ASP A 134 -3.94 -6.97 9.86
C ASP A 134 -4.60 -6.61 8.52
N GLU A 135 -4.30 -5.42 7.98
CA GLU A 135 -4.68 -5.04 6.63
C GLU A 135 -4.02 -5.92 5.58
N LEU A 136 -2.70 -6.14 5.69
CA LEU A 136 -1.97 -7.07 4.83
C LEU A 136 -2.61 -8.46 4.85
N LYS A 137 -2.88 -9.03 6.04
CA LYS A 137 -3.51 -10.36 6.17
C LYS A 137 -4.87 -10.42 5.47
N LYS A 138 -5.67 -9.36 5.53
CA LYS A 138 -6.95 -9.29 4.80
C LYS A 138 -6.72 -9.27 3.29
N ALA A 139 -5.77 -8.48 2.81
CA ALA A 139 -5.42 -8.42 1.39
C ALA A 139 -4.88 -9.78 0.89
N LEU A 140 -4.03 -10.44 1.67
CA LEU A 140 -3.42 -11.72 1.29
C LEU A 140 -4.44 -12.87 1.19
N LYS A 141 -5.52 -12.84 1.99
CA LYS A 141 -6.62 -13.82 1.89
C LYS A 141 -7.26 -13.85 0.50
N LEU A 142 -7.21 -12.76 -0.26
CA LEU A 142 -7.73 -12.70 -1.62
C LEU A 142 -6.98 -13.64 -2.59
N TYR A 143 -5.77 -14.07 -2.24
CA TYR A 143 -4.98 -15.01 -3.04
C TYR A 143 -5.28 -16.49 -2.73
N GLY A 144 -6.19 -16.78 -1.80
CA GLY A 144 -6.65 -18.13 -1.49
C GLY A 144 -5.50 -19.09 -1.18
N ALA A 145 -5.46 -20.24 -1.87
CA ALA A 145 -4.40 -21.25 -1.69
C ALA A 145 -2.98 -20.76 -2.02
N GLY A 146 -2.84 -19.62 -2.71
CA GLY A 146 -1.54 -19.01 -2.99
C GLY A 146 -0.97 -18.20 -1.81
N GLU A 147 -1.79 -17.80 -0.85
CA GLU A 147 -1.45 -16.91 0.26
C GLU A 147 -0.13 -17.26 0.98
N PRO A 148 0.16 -18.53 1.33
CA PRO A 148 1.40 -18.86 2.05
C PRO A 148 2.67 -18.42 1.32
N ARG A 149 2.69 -18.46 -0.02
CA ARG A 149 3.85 -18.04 -0.81
C ARG A 149 4.00 -16.52 -0.88
N TYR A 150 2.90 -15.76 -0.81
CA TYR A 150 2.95 -14.30 -0.70
C TYR A 150 3.50 -13.88 0.66
N SER A 151 2.97 -14.49 1.73
CA SER A 151 3.43 -14.28 3.10
C SER A 151 4.92 -14.59 3.24
N GLU A 152 5.38 -15.72 2.70
CA GLU A 152 6.80 -16.09 2.77
C GLU A 152 7.69 -15.13 1.96
N ALA A 153 7.26 -14.70 0.76
CA ALA A 153 7.99 -13.69 -0.01
C ALA A 153 8.17 -12.39 0.79
N LEU A 154 7.10 -11.89 1.43
CA LEU A 154 7.15 -10.69 2.26
C LEU A 154 8.08 -10.84 3.47
N LYS A 155 8.04 -11.99 4.15
CA LYS A 155 8.94 -12.29 5.28
C LYS A 155 10.40 -12.26 4.85
N ILE A 156 10.73 -12.86 3.70
CA ILE A 156 12.09 -12.85 3.16
C ILE A 156 12.54 -11.41 2.84
N ILE A 157 11.70 -10.64 2.13
CA ILE A 157 11.99 -9.25 1.78
C ILE A 157 12.21 -8.40 3.04
N ALA A 158 11.32 -8.52 4.03
CA ALA A 158 11.41 -7.77 5.27
C ALA A 158 12.68 -8.12 6.06
N THR A 159 12.99 -9.43 6.16
CA THR A 159 14.15 -9.95 6.89
C THR A 159 15.47 -9.47 6.28
N LEU A 160 15.61 -9.56 4.96
CA LEU A 160 16.83 -9.14 4.26
C LEU A 160 16.94 -7.62 4.09
N GLY A 161 15.85 -6.88 4.32
CA GLY A 161 15.73 -5.45 4.03
C GLY A 161 15.62 -5.14 2.53
N SER A 162 16.34 -5.90 1.70
CA SER A 162 16.17 -5.96 0.25
C SER A 162 16.49 -7.36 -0.26
N ALA A 163 15.65 -7.93 -1.11
CA ALA A 163 15.84 -9.30 -1.62
C ALA A 163 15.89 -9.33 -3.14
N THR A 164 16.79 -10.13 -3.69
CA THR A 164 16.86 -10.43 -5.13
C THR A 164 15.90 -11.55 -5.51
N TRP A 165 15.61 -11.69 -6.80
CA TRP A 165 14.81 -12.79 -7.34
C TRP A 165 15.31 -14.18 -6.91
N SER A 166 16.63 -14.42 -6.96
CA SER A 166 17.22 -15.70 -6.59
C SER A 166 17.04 -16.00 -5.10
N GLN A 167 17.25 -15.01 -4.22
CA GLN A 167 17.02 -15.15 -2.78
C GLN A 167 15.57 -15.47 -2.47
N LEU A 168 14.62 -14.82 -3.16
CA LEU A 168 13.19 -15.08 -2.99
C LEU A 168 12.82 -16.50 -3.43
N ARG A 169 13.28 -16.93 -4.61
CA ARG A 169 13.09 -18.30 -5.08
C ARG A 169 13.63 -19.29 -4.06
N THR A 170 14.90 -19.18 -3.70
CA THR A 170 15.56 -20.14 -2.80
C THR A 170 14.88 -20.17 -1.43
N GLY A 171 14.53 -19.01 -0.86
CA GLY A 171 13.87 -18.95 0.45
C GLY A 171 12.47 -19.56 0.44
N ILE A 172 11.66 -19.28 -0.59
CA ILE A 172 10.33 -19.87 -0.73
C ILE A 172 10.43 -21.38 -0.93
N GLU A 173 11.33 -21.85 -1.81
CA GLU A 173 11.49 -23.27 -2.10
C GLU A 173 11.96 -24.08 -0.89
N ALA A 174 12.80 -23.48 -0.03
CA ALA A 174 13.28 -24.11 1.20
C ALA A 174 12.16 -24.39 2.21
N ARG A 175 11.09 -23.59 2.23
CA ARG A 175 9.98 -23.73 3.20
C ARG A 175 8.71 -24.33 2.61
N LEU A 176 8.39 -24.01 1.35
CA LEU A 176 7.09 -24.29 0.72
C LEU A 176 7.21 -25.13 -0.56
N GLY A 177 8.40 -25.64 -0.86
CA GLY A 177 8.67 -26.48 -2.03
C GLY A 177 8.77 -25.70 -3.34
N LYS A 178 9.04 -26.43 -4.43
CA LYS A 178 9.36 -25.87 -5.76
C LYS A 178 8.36 -24.81 -6.23
N ILE A 179 8.88 -23.76 -6.86
CA ILE A 179 8.08 -22.68 -7.46
C ILE A 179 8.49 -22.43 -8.91
N THR A 180 7.53 -22.21 -9.78
CA THR A 180 7.80 -21.83 -11.18
C THR A 180 8.15 -20.35 -11.30
N ASP A 181 8.90 -19.97 -12.33
CA ASP A 181 9.23 -18.58 -12.65
C ASP A 181 7.97 -17.73 -12.85
N SER A 182 6.95 -18.29 -13.49
CA SER A 182 5.66 -17.64 -13.69
C SER A 182 4.93 -17.38 -12.37
N THR A 183 4.96 -18.33 -11.43
CA THR A 183 4.31 -18.17 -10.13
C THR A 183 5.00 -17.09 -9.31
N LEU A 184 6.33 -17.12 -9.23
CA LEU A 184 7.10 -16.10 -8.51
C LEU A 184 6.91 -14.71 -9.14
N SER A 185 6.84 -14.65 -10.48
CA SER A 185 6.62 -13.40 -11.21
C SER A 185 5.28 -12.80 -10.86
N ASN A 186 4.24 -13.65 -10.83
CA ASN A 186 2.89 -13.23 -10.48
C ASN A 186 2.79 -12.74 -9.03
N ILE A 187 3.44 -13.44 -8.08
CA ILE A 187 3.48 -13.02 -6.68
C ILE A 187 4.08 -11.63 -6.55
N LEU A 188 5.29 -11.44 -7.09
CA LEU A 188 6.02 -10.18 -6.95
C LEU A 188 5.34 -9.04 -7.68
N ARG A 189 4.76 -9.31 -8.85
CA ARG A 189 3.95 -8.32 -9.56
C ARG A 189 2.72 -7.93 -8.75
N ASN A 190 1.97 -8.89 -8.22
CA ASN A 190 0.77 -8.59 -7.43
C ASN A 190 1.09 -7.83 -6.15
N LEU A 191 2.16 -8.19 -5.44
CA LEU A 191 2.62 -7.45 -4.27
C LEU A 191 3.07 -6.02 -4.62
N ALA A 192 3.73 -5.83 -5.77
CA ALA A 192 4.14 -4.51 -6.24
C ALA A 192 2.94 -3.65 -6.66
N ASP A 193 1.99 -4.25 -7.38
CA ASP A 193 0.78 -3.56 -7.86
C ASP A 193 -0.16 -3.18 -6.70
N SER A 194 -0.18 -3.97 -5.63
CA SER A 194 -0.83 -3.63 -4.34
C SER A 194 -0.08 -2.57 -3.53
N GLY A 195 1.15 -2.21 -3.92
CA GLY A 195 1.97 -1.25 -3.19
C GLY A 195 2.65 -1.80 -1.92
N PHE A 196 2.56 -3.10 -1.64
CA PHE A 196 3.23 -3.69 -0.47
C PHE A 196 4.75 -3.74 -0.61
N ILE A 197 5.24 -3.87 -1.86
CA ILE A 197 6.68 -3.89 -2.15
C ILE A 197 7.02 -2.91 -3.26
N ARG A 198 8.27 -2.45 -3.27
CA ARG A 198 8.89 -1.71 -4.38
C ARG A 198 9.97 -2.56 -5.02
N LYS A 199 10.23 -2.33 -6.30
CA LYS A 199 11.30 -2.96 -7.06
C LYS A 199 12.30 -1.89 -7.49
N ASP A 200 13.52 -1.98 -6.96
CA ASP A 200 14.63 -1.10 -7.27
C ASP A 200 15.71 -1.90 -8.03
N GLY A 201 15.70 -1.79 -9.35
CA GLY A 201 16.55 -2.60 -10.23
C GLY A 201 16.27 -4.10 -10.09
N SER A 202 17.21 -4.83 -9.51
CA SER A 202 17.11 -6.29 -9.31
C SER A 202 16.63 -6.71 -7.91
N LYS A 203 16.32 -5.74 -7.03
CA LYS A 203 15.95 -5.97 -5.64
C LYS A 203 14.52 -5.54 -5.34
N TYR A 204 13.91 -6.21 -4.36
CA TYR A 204 12.59 -5.92 -3.83
C TYR A 204 12.70 -5.47 -2.37
N THR A 205 11.93 -4.47 -1.97
CA THR A 205 11.88 -3.91 -0.61
C THR A 205 10.43 -3.76 -0.16
N VAL A 206 10.14 -3.85 1.14
CA VAL A 206 8.80 -3.50 1.66
C VAL A 206 8.63 -1.98 1.53
N ALA A 207 7.51 -1.52 0.98
CA ALA A 207 7.32 -0.11 0.64
C ALA A 207 7.19 0.80 1.86
N ASP A 208 6.56 0.29 2.92
CA ASP A 208 6.25 1.01 4.16
C ASP A 208 7.09 0.45 5.33
N PRO A 209 7.87 1.27 6.06
CA PRO A 209 8.65 0.82 7.21
C PRO A 209 7.78 0.30 8.37
N THR A 210 6.59 0.86 8.59
CA THR A 210 5.64 0.40 9.60
C THR A 210 5.16 -1.00 9.25
N LEU A 211 4.80 -1.23 7.98
CA LEU A 211 4.47 -2.57 7.50
C LEU A 211 5.66 -3.53 7.63
N ARG A 212 6.88 -3.10 7.29
CA ARG A 212 8.09 -3.94 7.43
C ARG A 212 8.29 -4.38 8.87
N ARG A 213 8.19 -3.45 9.83
CA ARG A 213 8.28 -3.74 11.26
C ARG A 213 7.20 -4.74 11.67
N GLY A 214 5.96 -4.51 11.22
CA GLY A 214 4.87 -5.44 11.46
C GLY A 214 5.13 -6.84 10.91
N ILE A 215 5.61 -6.98 9.67
CA ILE A 215 5.93 -8.29 9.07
C ILE A 215 6.96 -9.05 9.92
N LEU A 216 7.99 -8.35 10.41
CA LEU A 216 9.04 -8.97 11.22
C LEU A 216 8.56 -9.47 12.59
N THR A 217 7.46 -8.90 13.10
CA THR A 217 6.97 -9.19 14.46
C THR A 217 5.69 -10.01 14.48
N PHE A 218 4.77 -9.84 13.53
CA PHE A 218 3.37 -10.28 13.61
C PHE A 218 2.86 -11.09 12.42
N LEU A 219 3.64 -11.25 11.34
CA LEU A 219 3.25 -12.07 10.17
C LEU A 219 3.88 -13.47 10.24
#